data_AF-A0A377M8N4-F1
#
_entry.id   AF-A0A377M8N4-F1
#
_cell.length_a   1.000
_cell.length_b   1.000
_cell.length_c   1.000
_cell.angle_alpha   90.00
_cell.angle_beta   90.00
_cell.angle_gamma   90.00
#
_symmetry.space_group_name_H-M   'P 1'
#
loop_
_entity.id
_entity.type
_entity.pdbx_description
1 polymer ?
#
loop_
_entity_poly.entity_id
_entity_poly.type
_entity_poly.pdbx_seq_one_letter_code
_entity_poly.pdbx_strand_id
1 'polypeptide(L)'
;MALCVEMLISGKLAKDDAEARAKLQAVLDNGKAAEIFGRMVAAQKGPTDFVENYAKYLPTATLSKAVYADSEGFVSAMDTRALGMAVVSMGGGRRQASTLLITALALPIWPVWATALTENVRWR
;
A
#
# COMPACT_ATOMS: atom_id res chain seq x y z
N MET A 1 -11.45 4.84 2.68
CA MET A 1 -12.87 4.68 3.12
C MET A 1 -13.87 5.21 2.11
N ALA A 2 -13.69 6.40 1.52
CA ALA A 2 -14.69 7.00 0.62
C ALA A 2 -15.17 6.09 -0.53
N LEU A 3 -14.26 5.40 -1.23
CA LEU A 3 -14.64 4.49 -2.31
C LEU A 3 -15.56 3.34 -1.85
N CYS A 4 -15.29 2.77 -0.67
CA CYS A 4 -16.08 1.67 -0.14
C CYS A 4 -17.46 2.13 0.35
N VAL A 5 -17.59 3.39 0.79
CA VAL A 5 -18.88 3.98 1.17
C VAL A 5 -19.80 4.07 -0.05
N GLU A 6 -19.30 4.61 -1.16
CA GLU A 6 -20.04 4.70 -2.42
C GLU A 6 -20.49 3.32 -2.91
N MET A 7 -19.63 2.29 -2.77
CA MET A 7 -19.99 0.91 -3.10
C MET A 7 -21.12 0.37 -2.22
N LEU A 8 -21.12 0.65 -0.92
CA LEU A 8 -22.17 0.18 0.01
C LEU A 8 -23.51 0.87 -0.26
N ILE A 9 -23.50 2.17 -0.54
CA ILE A 9 -24.71 2.94 -0.85
C ILE A 9 -25.27 2.48 -2.21
N SER A 10 -24.41 2.37 -3.24
CA SER A 10 -24.81 1.89 -4.57
C SER A 10 -25.33 0.44 -4.53
N GLY A 11 -24.73 -0.40 -3.69
CA GLY A 11 -25.15 -1.78 -3.44
C GLY A 11 -26.40 -1.92 -2.56
N LYS A 12 -27.01 -0.81 -2.09
CA LYS A 12 -28.14 -0.77 -1.15
C LYS A 12 -27.87 -1.51 0.17
N LEU A 13 -26.61 -1.57 0.59
CA LEU A 13 -26.15 -2.18 1.84
C LEU A 13 -26.01 -1.17 2.99
N ALA A 14 -26.08 0.12 2.69
CA ALA A 14 -26.17 1.23 3.65
C ALA A 14 -27.08 2.33 3.09
N LYS A 15 -27.79 3.03 3.97
CA LYS A 15 -28.74 4.09 3.59
C LYS A 15 -28.07 5.45 3.40
N ASP A 16 -26.99 5.69 4.13
CA ASP A 16 -26.25 6.96 4.12
C ASP A 16 -24.75 6.74 4.40
N ASP A 17 -23.96 7.81 4.25
CA ASP A 17 -22.51 7.80 4.45
C ASP A 17 -22.12 7.43 5.88
N ALA A 18 -22.89 7.87 6.89
CA ALA A 18 -22.60 7.58 8.30
C ALA A 18 -22.76 6.09 8.63
N GLU A 19 -23.86 5.48 8.18
CA GLU A 19 -24.11 4.04 8.32
C GLU A 19 -23.05 3.22 7.57
N ALA A 20 -22.70 3.64 6.35
CA ALA A 20 -21.68 2.97 5.55
C ALA A 20 -20.30 2.99 6.24
N ARG A 21 -19.89 4.16 6.76
CA ARG A 21 -18.62 4.29 7.49
C ARG A 21 -18.60 3.47 8.77
N ALA A 22 -19.68 3.48 9.54
CA ALA A 22 -19.78 2.69 10.76
C ALA A 22 -19.64 1.19 10.47
N LYS A 23 -20.30 0.68 9.42
CA LYS A 23 -20.19 -0.72 8.99
C LYS A 23 -18.78 -1.07 8.53
N LEU A 24 -18.15 -0.21 7.72
CA LEU A 24 -16.78 -0.43 7.24
C LEU A 24 -15.79 -0.43 8.41
N GLN A 25 -15.90 0.55 9.30
CA GLN A 25 -15.01 0.69 10.45
C GLN A 25 -15.14 -0.53 11.37
N ALA A 26 -16.36 -1.00 11.66
CA ALA A 26 -16.57 -2.19 12.47
C ALA A 26 -15.89 -3.43 11.87
N VAL A 27 -15.90 -3.59 10.54
CA VAL A 27 -15.29 -4.72 9.82
C VAL A 27 -13.75 -4.61 9.76
N LEU A 28 -13.21 -3.40 9.80
CA LEU A 28 -11.78 -3.16 9.95
C LEU A 28 -11.33 -3.46 11.38
N ASP A 29 -12.06 -2.98 12.39
CA ASP A 29 -11.71 -3.12 13.80
C ASP A 29 -11.85 -4.56 14.31
N ASN A 30 -12.84 -5.31 13.82
CA ASN A 30 -13.06 -6.69 14.24
C ASN A 30 -12.24 -7.73 13.44
N GLY A 31 -11.41 -7.28 12.49
CA GLY A 31 -10.55 -8.16 11.70
C GLY A 31 -11.24 -8.99 10.61
N LYS A 32 -12.57 -8.90 10.44
CA LYS A 32 -13.29 -9.65 9.39
C LYS A 32 -12.81 -9.28 7.98
N ALA A 33 -12.37 -8.03 7.76
CA ALA A 33 -11.75 -7.63 6.49
C ALA A 33 -10.52 -8.49 6.17
N ALA A 34 -9.67 -8.72 7.17
CA ALA A 34 -8.45 -9.50 7.04
C ALA A 34 -8.76 -11.00 6.84
N GLU A 35 -9.73 -11.55 7.57
CA GLU A 35 -10.18 -12.94 7.41
C GLU A 35 -10.67 -13.22 5.98
N ILE A 36 -11.55 -12.35 5.45
CA ILE A 36 -12.07 -12.49 4.08
C ILE A 36 -10.95 -12.36 3.05
N PHE A 37 -9.98 -11.46 3.27
CA PHE A 37 -8.81 -11.34 2.40
C PHE A 37 -7.95 -12.62 2.42
N GLY A 38 -7.69 -13.21 3.59
CA GLY A 38 -6.98 -14.48 3.70
C GLY A 38 -7.69 -15.63 2.99
N ARG A 39 -9.01 -15.73 3.16
CA ARG A 39 -9.85 -16.72 2.44
C ARG A 39 -9.81 -16.52 0.92
N MET A 40 -9.80 -15.27 0.45
CA MET A 40 -9.68 -14.94 -0.97
C MET A 40 -8.31 -15.36 -1.54
N VAL A 41 -7.22 -15.15 -0.79
CA VAL A 41 -5.88 -15.59 -1.19
C VAL A 41 -5.81 -17.11 -1.26
N ALA A 42 -6.32 -17.82 -0.25
CA ALA A 42 -6.37 -19.27 -0.24
C ALA A 42 -7.20 -19.84 -1.41
N ALA A 43 -8.35 -19.24 -1.72
CA ALA A 43 -9.19 -19.64 -2.85
C ALA A 43 -8.49 -19.48 -4.21
N GLN A 44 -7.57 -18.53 -4.33
CA GLN A 44 -6.75 -18.31 -5.52
C GLN A 44 -5.45 -19.13 -5.53
N LYS A 45 -5.38 -20.20 -4.72
CA LYS A 45 -4.22 -21.09 -4.57
C LYS A 45 -3.00 -20.43 -3.90
N GLY A 46 -3.22 -19.35 -3.15
CA GLY A 46 -2.22 -18.77 -2.26
C GLY A 46 -2.16 -19.48 -0.89
N PRO A 47 -1.24 -19.07 -0.01
CA PRO A 47 -1.10 -19.63 1.33
C PRO A 47 -2.32 -19.36 2.21
N THR A 48 -2.73 -20.34 3.02
CA THR A 48 -3.88 -20.23 3.93
C THR A 48 -3.60 -19.36 5.15
N ASP A 49 -2.32 -19.20 5.51
CA ASP A 49 -1.81 -18.39 6.62
C ASP A 49 -1.16 -17.09 6.13
N PHE A 50 -1.55 -16.60 4.96
CA PHE A 50 -0.94 -15.42 4.34
C PHE A 50 -1.11 -14.15 5.19
N VAL A 51 -2.23 -14.01 5.89
CA VAL A 51 -2.53 -12.79 6.68
C VAL A 51 -1.64 -12.73 7.92
N GLU A 52 -1.40 -13.87 8.55
CA GLU A 52 -0.59 -14.01 9.76
C GLU A 52 0.91 -14.03 9.44
N ASN A 53 1.29 -14.65 8.32
CA ASN A 53 2.68 -14.89 7.94
C ASN A 53 3.08 -14.20 6.62
N TYR A 54 2.50 -13.02 6.31
CA TYR A 54 2.77 -12.31 5.05
C TYR A 54 4.26 -12.07 4.81
N ALA A 55 5.03 -11.79 5.87
CA ALA A 55 6.46 -11.53 5.80
C ALA A 55 7.29 -12.73 5.29
N LYS A 56 6.78 -13.96 5.45
CA LYS A 56 7.43 -15.18 4.95
C LYS A 56 7.19 -15.39 3.45
N TYR A 57 6.03 -14.96 2.95
CA TYR A 57 5.60 -15.21 1.57
C TYR A 57 5.94 -14.05 0.64
N LEU A 58 5.96 -12.83 1.15
CA LEU A 58 6.29 -11.66 0.36
C LEU A 58 7.81 -11.61 0.13
N PRO A 59 8.25 -11.55 -1.14
CA PRO A 59 9.66 -11.47 -1.43
C PRO A 59 10.21 -10.15 -0.90
N THR A 60 11.27 -10.23 -0.10
CA THR A 60 11.92 -9.05 0.47
C THR A 60 13.00 -8.56 -0.48
N ALA A 61 13.08 -7.24 -0.68
CA ALA A 61 14.13 -6.64 -1.49
C ALA A 61 15.53 -7.01 -0.95
N THR A 62 16.44 -7.39 -1.83
CA THR A 62 17.83 -7.74 -1.47
C THR A 62 18.59 -6.56 -0.85
N LEU A 63 18.22 -5.32 -1.20
CA LEU A 63 18.79 -4.10 -0.66
C LEU A 63 17.67 -3.12 -0.29
N SER A 64 17.64 -2.71 0.96
CA SER A 64 16.79 -1.61 1.45
C SER A 64 17.68 -0.52 2.01
N LYS A 65 17.68 0.65 1.37
CA LYS A 65 18.49 1.80 1.80
C LYS A 65 17.68 3.08 1.69
N ALA A 66 17.73 3.91 2.71
CA ALA A 66 17.14 5.25 2.69
C ALA A 66 17.91 6.17 1.74
N VAL A 67 17.17 6.97 0.97
CA VAL A 67 17.70 8.04 0.12
C VAL A 67 17.33 9.36 0.77
N TYR A 68 18.35 10.18 1.05
CA TYR A 68 18.21 11.49 1.68
C TYR A 68 18.25 12.60 0.63
N ALA A 69 17.63 13.74 0.93
CA ALA A 69 17.70 14.92 0.07
C ALA A 69 19.05 15.62 0.24
N ASP A 70 19.56 16.26 -0.82
CA ASP A 70 20.85 16.96 -0.78
C ASP A 70 20.87 18.18 0.15
N SER A 71 19.68 18.68 0.55
CA SER A 71 19.54 19.82 1.45
C SER A 71 18.33 19.68 2.36
N GLU A 72 18.45 20.24 3.57
CA GLU A 72 17.38 20.30 4.55
C GLU A 72 16.25 21.21 4.03
N GLY A 73 15.01 20.73 4.11
CA GLY A 73 13.83 21.50 3.70
C GLY A 73 12.52 20.74 3.86
N PHE A 74 11.42 21.40 3.50
CA PHE A 74 10.09 20.77 3.44
C PHE A 74 9.76 20.38 2.01
N VAL A 75 9.12 19.22 1.83
CA VAL A 75 8.65 18.75 0.51
C VAL A 75 7.56 19.69 0.02
N SER A 76 7.84 20.48 -1.02
CA SER A 76 6.88 21.44 -1.60
C SER A 76 5.99 20.81 -2.67
N ALA A 77 6.53 19.86 -3.42
CA ALA A 77 5.83 19.14 -4.48
C ALA A 77 6.51 17.80 -4.75
N MET A 78 5.77 16.87 -5.35
CA MET A 78 6.26 15.54 -5.72
C MET A 78 5.83 15.18 -7.13
N ASP A 79 6.79 14.83 -7.98
CA ASP A 79 6.51 14.29 -9.30
C ASP A 79 6.22 12.78 -9.17
N THR A 80 4.93 12.46 -9.07
CA THR A 80 4.44 11.07 -8.99
C THR A 80 4.73 10.28 -10.26
N ARG A 81 4.87 10.94 -11.41
CA ARG A 81 5.24 10.29 -12.68
C ARG A 81 6.71 9.91 -12.66
N ALA A 82 7.60 10.82 -12.26
CA ALA A 82 9.03 10.53 -12.14
C ALA A 82 9.28 9.38 -11.15
N LEU A 83 8.59 9.37 -10.01
CA LEU A 83 8.66 8.27 -9.05
C LEU A 83 8.15 6.94 -9.63
N GLY A 84 7.02 6.95 -10.34
CA GLY A 84 6.52 5.77 -11.03
C GLY A 84 7.51 5.24 -12.08
N MET A 85 8.14 6.14 -12.84
CA MET A 85 9.16 5.78 -13.82
C MET A 85 10.44 5.26 -13.16
N ALA A 86 10.80 5.73 -11.96
CA ALA A 86 11.91 5.17 -11.19
C ALA A 86 11.63 3.72 -10.79
N VAL A 87 10.41 3.40 -10.33
CA VAL A 87 10.00 2.02 -10.01
C VAL A 87 10.02 1.11 -11.24
N VAL A 88 9.50 1.59 -12.37
CA VAL A 88 9.59 0.86 -13.66
C VAL A 88 11.05 0.66 -14.07
N SER A 89 11.89 1.67 -13.84
CA SER A 89 13.29 1.61 -14.20
C SER A 89 14.07 0.57 -13.39
N MET A 90 13.72 0.43 -12.11
CA MET A 90 14.27 -0.56 -11.18
C MET A 90 13.67 -1.97 -11.32
N GLY A 91 12.71 -2.18 -12.25
CA GLY A 91 12.14 -3.50 -12.53
C GLY A 91 10.86 -3.86 -11.78
N GLY A 92 10.27 -2.91 -11.04
CA GLY A 92 8.95 -3.04 -10.42
C GLY A 92 7.79 -2.83 -11.40
N GLY A 93 8.09 -2.50 -12.67
CA GLY A 93 7.10 -2.30 -13.73
C GLY A 93 7.54 -2.90 -15.07
N ARG A 94 6.58 -3.19 -15.94
CA ARG A 94 6.87 -3.80 -17.26
C ARG A 94 7.16 -2.69 -18.28
N ARG A 95 8.34 -2.75 -18.90
CA ARG A 95 8.67 -1.87 -20.05
C ARG A 95 8.13 -2.44 -21.37
N GLN A 96 8.04 -3.76 -21.47
CA GLN A 96 7.42 -4.49 -22.57
C GLN A 96 6.52 -5.59 -21.99
N ALA A 97 5.51 -6.04 -22.74
CA ALA A 97 4.52 -7.00 -22.25
C ALA A 97 5.13 -8.32 -21.72
N SER A 98 6.29 -8.72 -22.26
CA SER A 98 7.04 -9.93 -21.90
C SER A 98 8.07 -9.74 -20.77
N THR A 99 8.26 -8.52 -20.25
CA THR A 99 9.26 -8.23 -19.21
C THR A 99 8.86 -8.87 -17.87
N LEU A 100 9.78 -9.63 -17.28
CA LEU A 100 9.65 -10.18 -15.93
C LEU A 100 9.72 -9.05 -14.89
N LEU A 101 8.85 -9.12 -13.89
CA LEU A 101 8.76 -8.14 -12.80
C LEU A 101 9.52 -8.61 -11.58
N ILE A 102 10.26 -7.70 -10.95
CA ILE A 102 10.84 -7.90 -9.63
C ILE A 102 9.78 -7.52 -8.58
N THR A 103 9.01 -8.50 -8.12
CA THR A 103 7.92 -8.30 -7.14
C THR A 103 8.40 -7.97 -5.73
N ALA A 104 9.69 -8.18 -5.45
CA ALA A 104 10.34 -7.83 -4.20
C ALA A 104 10.65 -6.33 -4.07
N LEU A 105 10.63 -5.61 -5.21
CA LEU A 105 10.99 -4.20 -5.25
C LEU A 105 9.79 -3.34 -4.84
N ALA A 106 9.86 -2.79 -3.64
CA ALA A 106 8.99 -1.71 -3.20
C ALA A 106 9.85 -0.50 -2.85
N LEU A 107 9.40 0.69 -3.24
CA LEU A 107 9.81 1.91 -2.56
C LEU A 107 8.85 2.06 -1.38
N PRO A 108 9.24 1.73 -0.14
CA PRO A 108 8.46 2.16 1.01
C PRO A 108 8.57 3.69 1.08
N ILE A 109 7.59 4.37 0.48
CA ILE A 109 7.46 5.84 0.53
C ILE A 109 7.02 6.27 1.94
N TRP A 110 6.34 5.37 2.66
CA TRP A 110 5.72 5.62 3.96
C TRP A 110 6.69 6.01 5.09
N PRO A 111 7.84 5.33 5.31
CA PRO A 111 8.79 5.77 6.33
C PRO A 111 9.29 7.18 6.04
N VAL A 112 9.58 7.52 4.78
CA VAL A 112 10.11 8.84 4.38
C VAL A 112 9.09 9.96 4.60
N TRP A 113 7.81 9.71 4.31
CA TRP A 113 6.74 10.69 4.51
C TRP A 113 6.31 10.84 5.97
N ALA A 114 6.24 9.73 6.73
CA ALA A 114 5.86 9.77 8.12
C ALA A 114 6.86 10.62 8.92
N THR A 115 8.17 10.42 8.72
CA THR A 115 9.19 11.22 9.42
C THR A 115 9.15 12.70 9.02
N ALA A 116 8.80 13.04 7.77
CA ALA A 116 8.69 14.43 7.32
C ALA A 116 7.45 15.18 7.87
N LEU A 117 6.40 14.45 8.25
CA LEU A 117 5.13 15.04 8.74
C LEU A 117 5.02 15.05 10.27
N THR A 118 5.61 14.09 10.98
CA THR A 118 5.48 13.99 12.45
C THR A 118 6.66 14.53 13.23
N GLU A 119 7.84 14.61 12.63
CA GLU A 119 9.03 15.11 13.32
C GLU A 119 9.64 16.25 12.50
N ASN A 120 10.05 17.32 13.20
CA ASN A 120 10.81 18.44 12.65
C ASN A 120 12.24 17.97 12.32
N VAL A 121 12.37 16.92 11.50
CA VAL A 121 13.61 16.27 11.15
C VAL A 121 14.24 17.05 10.01
N ARG A 122 15.34 17.72 10.36
CA ARG A 122 16.32 18.22 9.40
C ARG A 122 16.93 17.02 8.66
N TRP A 123 16.55 16.87 7.40
CA TRP A 123 17.09 15.89 6.47
C TRP A 123 18.52 16.28 6.09
N ARG A 124 19.52 15.59 6.65
CA ARG A 124 20.95 15.80 6.41
C ARG A 124 21.46 14.97 5.24
#